data_AF-A0A6I3MDI7-F1
#
_entry.id   AF-A0A6I3MDI7-F1
#
_cell.length_a   1.000
_cell.length_b   1.000
_cell.length_c   1.000
_cell.angle_alpha   90.00
_cell.angle_beta   90.00
_cell.angle_gamma   90.00
#
_symmetry.space_group_name_H-M   'P 1'
#
loop_
_entity.id
_entity.type
_entity.pdbx_description
1 polymer ?
#
loop_
_entity_poly.entity_id
_entity_poly.type
_entity_poly.pdbx_seq_one_letter_code
_entity_poly.pdbx_strand_id
1 'polypeptide(L)' 'MAKRTVVTLVDDIDGTDAAETIAFTIDGAGYEIDLSTDNGRVPRRARVLRHGRS' A
#
# COMPACT_ATOMS: atom_id res chain seq x y z
N MET A 1 -21.64 31.64 -5.58
CA MET A 1 -20.70 30.80 -4.80
C MET A 1 -20.12 29.75 -5.74
N ALA A 2 -18.80 29.52 -5.74
CA ALA A 2 -18.16 28.46 -6.51
C ALA A 2 -17.40 27.51 -5.57
N LYS A 3 -17.49 26.20 -5.81
CA LYS A 3 -16.82 25.14 -5.02
C LYS A 3 -15.87 24.36 -5.93
N ARG A 4 -14.65 24.10 -5.45
CA ARG A 4 -13.68 23.21 -6.11
C ARG A 4 -13.44 21.99 -5.24
N THR A 5 -13.49 20.81 -5.84
CA THR A 5 -13.11 19.53 -5.22
C THR A 5 -11.76 19.10 -5.78
N VAL A 6 -10.85 18.67 -4.92
CA VAL A 6 -9.55 18.09 -5.29
C VAL A 6 -9.52 16.68 -4.75
N VAL A 7 -9.11 15.72 -5.58
CA VAL A 7 -8.92 14.31 -5.22
C VAL A 7 -7.43 14.00 -5.36
N THR A 8 -6.85 13.41 -4.32
CA THR A 8 -5.42 13.05 -4.25
C THR A 8 -5.28 11.62 -3.78
N LEU A 9 -4.27 10.92 -4.30
CA LEU A 9 -3.83 9.63 -3.80
C LEU A 9 -2.78 9.86 -2.71
N VAL A 10 -2.95 9.24 -1.54
CA VAL A 10 -2.16 9.55 -0.33
C VAL A 10 -1.55 8.25 0.21
N ASP A 11 -0.30 8.34 0.65
CA ASP A 11 0.44 7.23 1.26
C ASP A 11 -0.16 6.88 2.64
N ASP A 12 -0.53 5.62 2.82
CA ASP A 12 -1.18 5.11 4.04
C ASP A 12 -0.25 5.08 5.26
N ILE A 13 1.08 5.17 5.08
CA ILE A 13 2.07 5.14 6.16
C ILE A 13 2.32 6.53 6.74
N ASP A 14 2.51 7.53 5.89
CA ASP A 14 2.99 8.86 6.30
C ASP A 14 2.14 10.05 5.82
N GLY A 15 1.13 9.79 4.97
CA GLY A 15 0.22 10.83 4.47
C GLY A 15 0.80 11.70 3.35
N THR A 16 1.95 11.32 2.76
CA THR A 16 2.52 12.01 1.58
C THR A 16 1.83 11.58 0.28
N ASP A 17 2.27 12.09 -0.87
CA ASP A 17 1.69 11.69 -2.16
C ASP A 17 2.06 10.25 -2.50
N ALA A 18 1.06 9.40 -2.72
CA ALA A 18 1.28 8.02 -3.14
C ALA A 18 1.52 7.91 -4.65
N ALA A 19 2.31 6.90 -5.02
CA ALA A 19 2.75 6.62 -6.39
C ALA A 19 2.24 5.27 -6.92
N GLU A 20 2.03 4.29 -6.04
CA GLU A 20 1.57 2.95 -6.42
C GLU A 20 0.72 2.31 -5.32
N THR A 21 -0.17 1.39 -5.72
CA THR A 21 -0.94 0.52 -4.83
C THR A 21 -0.33 -0.87 -4.84
N ILE A 22 -0.04 -1.43 -3.67
CA ILE A 22 0.61 -2.73 -3.53
C ILE A 22 -0.33 -3.71 -2.84
N ALA A 23 -0.59 -4.83 -3.49
CA ALA A 23 -1.31 -5.95 -2.90
C ALA A 23 -0.39 -6.86 -2.09
N PHE A 24 -0.82 -7.27 -0.90
CA PHE A 24 -0.09 -8.18 -0.02
C PHE A 24 -1.03 -9.06 0.80
N THR A 25 -0.47 -10.08 1.46
CA THR A 25 -1.24 -11.02 2.28
C THR A 25 -0.67 -11.15 3.68
N ILE A 26 -1.53 -11.08 4.70
CA ILE A 26 -1.21 -11.39 6.10
C ILE A 26 -2.13 -12.53 6.53
N ASP A 27 -1.56 -13.63 7.01
CA ASP A 27 -2.31 -14.79 7.51
C ASP A 27 -3.39 -15.34 6.55
N GLY A 28 -3.14 -15.21 5.24
CA GLY A 28 -4.05 -15.65 4.19
C GLY A 28 -5.17 -14.66 3.83
N ALA A 29 -5.30 -13.55 4.55
CA ALA A 29 -6.16 -12.44 4.16
C ALA A 29 -5.42 -11.49 3.20
N GLY A 30 -6.11 -11.05 2.15
CA GLY A 30 -5.60 -10.11 1.14
C GLY A 30 -5.87 -8.66 1.50
N TYR A 31 -4.87 -7.80 1.31
CA TYR A 31 -4.92 -6.38 1.58
C TYR A 31 -4.25 -5.60 0.45
N GLU A 32 -4.56 -4.31 0.38
CA GLU A 32 -3.93 -3.34 -0.50
C GLU A 32 -3.45 -2.15 0.35
N ILE A 33 -2.36 -1.51 -0.07
CA ILE A 33 -1.80 -0.32 0.58
C ILE A 33 -1.28 0.64 -0.49
N ASP A 34 -1.59 1.92 -0.34
CA ASP A 34 -1.11 2.99 -1.22
C ASP A 34 0.19 3.57 -0.66
N LEU A 35 1.25 3.59 -1.47
CA LEU A 35 2.59 4.01 -1.04
C LEU A 35 3.24 4.97 -2.03
N SER A 36 4.01 5.90 -1.49
CA SER A 36 4.98 6.75 -2.19
C SER A 36 6.11 5.91 -2.78
N THR A 37 6.88 6.48 -3.71
CA THR A 37 8.01 5.77 -4.35
C THR A 37 9.08 5.32 -3.33
N ASP A 38 9.25 6.09 -2.26
CA ASP A 38 10.22 5.79 -1.19
C ASP A 38 9.72 4.63 -0.30
N ASN A 39 8.43 4.61 0.03
CA ASN A 39 7.81 3.55 0.83
C ASN A 39 7.51 2.28 0.00
N GLY A 40 7.26 2.38 -1.31
CA GLY A 40 7.03 1.26 -2.23
C GLY A 40 8.25 0.35 -2.45
N ARG A 41 9.43 0.76 -1.97
CA ARG A 41 10.62 -0.11 -1.87
C ARG A 41 10.56 -1.06 -0.67
N VAL A 42 9.76 -0.77 0.36
CA VAL A 42 9.70 -1.50 1.63
C VAL A 42 8.96 -2.86 1.56
N PRO A 43 7.84 -3.07 0.83
CA PRO A 43 7.10 -4.33 0.93
C PRO A 43 7.79 -5.52 0.27
N ARG A 44 8.91 -5.32 -0.41
CA ARG A 44 9.70 -6.39 -1.05
C ARG A 44 10.39 -7.32 -0.04
N ARG A 45 10.40 -6.96 1.25
CA ARG A 45 10.89 -7.81 2.35
C ARG A 45 9.80 -8.59 3.09
N ALA A 46 8.52 -8.34 2.81
CA ALA A 46 7.43 -9.23 3.24
C ALA A 46 7.40 -10.47 2.32
N ARG A 47 8.49 -11.24 2.35
CA ARG A 47 8.57 -12.56 1.74
C ARG A 47 7.51 -13.40 2.42
N VAL A 48 6.45 -13.72 1.67
CA VAL A 48 5.37 -14.64 2.04
C VAL A 48 5.96 -15.82 2.82
N LEU A 49 5.79 -15.81 4.14
CA LEU A 49 6.02 -17.00 4.94
C LEU A 49 4.88 -17.95 4.58
N ARG A 50 5.16 -18.84 3.61
CA ARG A 50 4.32 -20.00 3.34
C ARG A 50 4.21 -20.81 4.63
N HIS A 51 3.18 -20.55 5.42
CA HIS A 51 2.79 -21.48 6.48
C HIS A 51 2.11 -22.68 5.82
N GLY A 52 2.85 -23.79 5.80
CA GLY A 52 2.31 -25.14 5.79
C GLY A 52 1.74 -25.64 4.47
N ARG A 53 2.58 -26.36 3.70
CA ARG A 53 2.24 -27.67 3.11
C ARG A 53 3.52 -28.52 2.95
N SER A 54 3.82 -29.32 3.96
CA SER A 54 4.35 -30.69 3.81
C SER A 54 3.32 -31.62 4.43
#